data_AF-A0A0C2CU15-F1
#
_entry.id   AF-A0A0C2CU15-F1
#
_cell.length_a   1.000
_cell.length_b   1.000
_cell.length_c   1.000
_cell.angle_alpha   90.00
_cell.angle_beta   90.00
_cell.angle_gamma   90.00
#
_symmetry.space_group_name_H-M   'P 1'
#
loop_
_entity.id
_entity.type
_entity.pdbx_description
1 polymer ?
#
loop_
_entity_poly.entity_id
_entity_poly.type
_entity_poly.pdbx_seq_one_letter_code
_entity_poly.pdbx_strand_id
1 'polypeptide(L)'
;MTMKRLVKNLGDQFNIPEEEMANFNLDQFVESAIKVEAGEIKTLRKPVPSVLFRDDGALSYSKLRKSSESDIRFADERFSRNRGKFSL
;
A
#
# COMPACT_ATOMS: atom_id res chain seq x y z
N MET A 1 -7.08 -38.24 1.43
CA MET A 1 -6.71 -36.82 1.28
C MET A 1 -5.21 -36.75 1.08
N THR A 2 -4.72 -36.12 0.00
CA THR A 2 -3.29 -35.94 -0.26
C THR A 2 -2.90 -34.49 -0.04
N MET A 3 -1.70 -34.23 0.50
CA MET A 3 -1.25 -32.85 0.79
C MET A 3 -1.28 -31.95 -0.43
N LYS A 4 -0.96 -32.47 -1.61
CA LYS A 4 -1.05 -31.72 -2.88
C LYS A 4 -2.46 -31.17 -3.14
N ARG A 5 -3.51 -31.91 -2.76
CA ARG A 5 -4.90 -31.52 -2.96
C ARG A 5 -5.35 -30.46 -1.96
N LEU A 6 -4.84 -30.53 -0.73
CA LEU A 6 -5.01 -29.48 0.28
C LEU A 6 -4.36 -28.16 -0.16
N VAL A 7 -3.14 -28.24 -0.68
CA VAL A 7 -2.38 -27.07 -1.15
C VAL A 7 -3.04 -26.45 -2.37
N LYS A 8 -3.51 -27.27 -3.32
CA LYS A 8 -4.28 -26.77 -4.46
C LYS A 8 -5.56 -26.06 -4.02
N ASN A 9 -6.34 -26.67 -3.13
CA ASN A 9 -7.55 -26.03 -2.59
C ASN A 9 -7.26 -24.71 -1.84
N LEU A 10 -6.14 -24.63 -1.12
CA LEU A 10 -5.72 -23.40 -0.45
C LEU A 10 -5.32 -22.33 -1.46
N GLY A 11 -4.54 -22.68 -2.48
CA GLY A 11 -4.16 -21.74 -3.54
C GLY A 11 -5.37 -21.20 -4.29
N ASP A 12 -6.36 -22.05 -4.57
CA ASP A 12 -7.63 -21.64 -5.17
C ASP A 12 -8.39 -20.64 -4.27
N GLN A 13 -8.40 -20.84 -2.94
CA GLN A 13 -9.04 -19.91 -1.99
C GLN A 13 -8.39 -18.53 -1.97
N PHE A 14 -7.08 -18.45 -2.23
CA PHE A 14 -6.32 -17.19 -2.24
C PHE A 14 -6.19 -16.59 -3.65
N ASN A 15 -6.84 -17.16 -4.67
CA ASN A 15 -6.69 -16.77 -6.08
C ASN A 15 -5.21 -16.73 -6.53
N ILE A 16 -4.41 -17.70 -6.11
CA ILE A 16 -3.00 -17.78 -6.48
C ILE A 16 -2.89 -18.35 -7.90
N PRO A 17 -2.11 -17.73 -8.80
CA PRO A 17 -1.89 -18.25 -10.15
C PRO A 17 -1.33 -19.67 -10.14
N GLU A 18 -1.78 -20.52 -11.06
CA GLU A 18 -1.35 -21.93 -11.13
C GLU A 18 0.16 -22.05 -11.41
N GLU A 19 0.76 -21.08 -12.09
CA GLU A 19 2.21 -20.96 -12.31
C GLU A 19 2.98 -20.72 -11.00
N GLU A 20 2.46 -19.89 -10.09
CA GLU A 20 3.07 -19.65 -8.78
C GLU A 20 2.92 -20.88 -7.86
N MET A 21 1.78 -21.57 -7.95
CA MET A 21 1.56 -22.84 -7.26
C MET A 21 2.48 -23.95 -7.79
N ALA A 22 2.77 -24.00 -9.09
CA ALA A 22 3.68 -24.99 -9.68
C ALA A 22 5.13 -24.76 -9.25
N ASN A 23 5.52 -23.49 -9.06
CA ASN A 23 6.83 -23.11 -8.55
C ASN A 23 6.93 -23.18 -7.01
N PHE A 24 5.83 -23.47 -6.31
CA PHE A 24 5.82 -23.56 -4.86
C PHE A 24 6.41 -24.90 -4.39
N ASN A 25 7.62 -24.85 -3.83
CA ASN A 25 8.27 -26.03 -3.27
C ASN A 25 7.71 -26.38 -1.88
N LEU A 26 6.80 -27.36 -1.86
CA LEU A 26 6.18 -27.86 -0.65
C LEU A 26 7.16 -28.50 0.33
N ASP A 27 8.16 -29.23 -0.17
CA ASP A 27 9.10 -29.96 0.68
C ASP A 27 9.95 -28.96 1.48
N GLN A 28 10.41 -27.89 0.82
CA GLN A 28 11.13 -26.81 1.47
C GLN A 28 10.26 -26.02 2.46
N PHE A 29 8.97 -25.82 2.13
CA PHE A 29 8.02 -25.18 3.04
C PHE A 29 7.80 -26.01 4.32
N VAL A 30 7.67 -27.33 4.20
CA VAL A 30 7.50 -28.22 5.36
C VAL A 30 8.76 -28.24 6.21
N GLU A 31 9.94 -28.36 5.59
CA GLU A 31 11.21 -28.36 6.31
C GLU A 31 11.40 -27.04 7.08
N SER A 32 11.10 -25.90 6.45
CA SER A 32 11.14 -24.61 7.13
C SER A 32 10.09 -24.51 8.23
N ALA A 33 8.87 -25.04 8.05
CA ALA A 33 7.85 -25.04 9.09
C ALA A 33 8.29 -25.80 10.35
N ILE A 34 8.94 -26.96 10.16
CA ILE A 34 9.53 -27.73 11.27
C ILE A 34 10.60 -26.90 11.98
N LYS A 35 11.45 -26.18 11.24
CA LYS A 35 12.48 -25.31 11.83
C LYS A 35 11.90 -24.12 12.60
N VAL A 36 10.71 -23.62 12.22
CA VAL A 36 9.99 -22.62 13.03
C VAL A 36 9.51 -23.22 14.34
N GLU A 37 8.93 -24.40 14.30
CA GLU A 37 8.45 -25.12 15.49
C GLU A 37 9.60 -25.47 16.45
N ALA A 38 10.74 -25.90 15.91
CA ALA A 38 11.97 -26.14 16.66
C ALA A 38 12.62 -24.86 17.21
N GLY A 39 12.14 -23.68 16.81
CA GLY A 39 12.67 -22.38 17.24
C GLY A 39 13.95 -21.94 16.54
N GLU A 40 14.40 -22.65 15.51
CA GLU A 40 15.59 -22.30 14.72
C GLU A 40 15.36 -21.07 13.84
N ILE A 41 14.14 -20.90 13.32
CA ILE A 41 13.74 -19.72 12.55
C ILE A 41 12.49 -19.06 13.13
N LYS A 42 12.43 -17.72 13.10
CA LYS A 42 11.35 -16.96 13.75
C LYS A 42 10.01 -16.99 13.00
N THR A 43 10.03 -17.05 11.67
CA THR A 43 8.82 -16.99 10.84
C THR A 43 9.05 -17.53 9.42
N LEU A 44 8.00 -18.06 8.79
CA LEU A 44 7.98 -18.45 7.37
C LEU A 44 7.74 -17.27 6.42
N ARG A 45 7.42 -16.09 6.95
CA ARG A 45 7.12 -14.92 6.13
C ARG A 45 8.41 -14.37 5.54
N LYS A 46 8.38 -14.02 4.24
CA LYS A 46 9.45 -13.26 3.62
C LYS A 46 9.64 -11.95 4.40
N PRO A 47 10.88 -11.53 4.69
CA PRO A 47 11.12 -10.23 5.30
C PRO A 47 10.54 -9.17 4.38
N VAL A 48 9.65 -8.33 4.91
CA VAL A 48 9.17 -7.16 4.18
C VAL A 48 10.40 -6.28 3.96
N PRO A 49 10.71 -5.88 2.70
CA PRO A 49 11.81 -4.95 2.48
C PRO A 49 11.56 -3.72 3.35
N SER A 50 12.57 -3.28 4.10
CA SER A 50 12.45 -2.08 4.91
C SER A 50 11.98 -0.97 3.98
N VAL A 51 10.81 -0.41 4.25
CA VAL A 51 10.35 0.79 3.56
C VAL A 51 11.42 1.83 3.85
N LEU A 52 12.28 2.09 2.86
CA LEU A 52 13.22 3.20 2.93
C LEU A 52 12.33 4.44 2.86
N PHE A 53 11.94 4.93 4.03
CA PHE A 53 11.44 6.29 4.14
C PHE A 53 12.54 7.14 3.54
N ARG A 54 12.28 7.73 2.36
CA ARG A 54 13.19 8.73 1.83
C ARG A 54 13.31 9.81 2.90
N ASP A 55 14.52 10.25 3.20
CA ASP A 55 14.80 11.33 4.16
C ASP A 55 14.27 12.71 3.70
N ASP A 56 13.29 12.74 2.80
CA ASP A 56 12.60 13.93 2.27
C ASP A 56 11.79 14.66 3.37
N GLY A 57 11.84 14.13 4.60
CA GLY A 57 11.14 14.60 5.78
C GLY A 57 9.63 14.32 5.70
N ALA A 58 8.91 14.62 6.78
CA ALA A 58 7.46 14.49 6.81
C ALA A 58 6.84 15.17 5.57
N LEU A 59 5.96 14.43 4.87
CA LEU A 59 5.17 14.91 3.74
C LEU A 59 4.20 15.99 4.24
N SER A 60 4.69 17.23 4.29
CA SER A 60 3.87 18.39 4.62
C SER A 60 3.35 19.01 3.35
N TYR A 61 2.04 19.31 3.30
CA TYR A 61 1.40 19.99 2.18
C TYR A 61 2.10 21.29 1.77
N SER A 62 2.78 21.96 2.71
CA SER A 62 3.58 23.16 2.46
C SER A 62 4.78 22.90 1.55
N LYS A 63 5.39 21.70 1.57
CA LYS A 63 6.52 21.33 0.71
C LYS A 63 6.10 20.88 -0.69
N LEU A 64 4.86 20.40 -0.84
CA LEU A 64 4.32 19.92 -2.12
C LEU A 64 3.72 21.04 -2.96
N ARG A 65 3.38 22.18 -2.35
CA ARG A 65 2.76 23.31 -3.03
C ARG A 65 3.82 24.15 -3.74
N LYS A 66 3.67 24.35 -5.05
CA LYS A 66 4.43 25.38 -5.79
C LYS A 66 3.91 26.75 -5.34
N SER A 67 4.78 27.61 -4.80
CA SER A 67 4.43 28.92 -4.24
C SER A 67 3.61 29.80 -5.20
N SER A 68 3.77 29.59 -6.51
CA SER A 68 3.07 30.31 -7.58
C SER A 68 1.60 29.96 -7.78
N GLU A 69 1.11 28.82 -7.27
CA GLU A 69 -0.27 28.36 -7.51
C GLU A 69 -1.28 28.92 -6.49
N SER A 70 -0.89 29.96 -5.75
CA SER A 70 -1.70 30.57 -4.71
C SER A 70 -2.70 31.59 -5.23
N ASP A 71 -3.63 31.13 -6.06
CA ASP A 71 -4.85 31.86 -6.43
C ASP A 71 -6.05 31.41 -5.55
N ILE A 72 -5.83 31.13 -4.25
CA ILE A 72 -6.95 30.89 -3.33
C ILE A 72 -7.65 32.22 -3.11
N ARG A 73 -8.67 32.50 -3.92
CA ARG A 73 -9.60 33.63 -3.75
C ARG A 73 -10.78 33.15 -2.93
N PHE A 74 -11.19 33.92 -1.93
CA PHE A 74 -12.41 33.63 -1.20
C PHE A 74 -13.59 33.73 -2.16
N ALA A 75 -14.54 32.79 -2.10
CA ALA A 75 -15.70 32.78 -3.00
C ALA A 75 -16.52 34.09 -2.92
N ASP A 76 -16.49 34.75 -1.76
CA ASP A 76 -17.21 35.99 -1.47
C ASP A 76 -16.60 37.24 -2.16
N GLU A 77 -15.32 37.22 -2.55
CA GLU A 77 -14.69 38.34 -3.26
C GLU A 77 -15.25 38.55 -4.67
N ARG A 78 -15.86 37.52 -5.28
CA ARG A 78 -16.41 37.62 -6.64
C ARG A 78 -17.65 38.50 -6.74
N PHE A 79 -18.39 38.72 -5.64
CA PHE A 79 -19.71 39.38 -5.69
C PHE A 79 -19.74 40.80 -5.14
N SER A 80 -18.66 41.31 -4.55
CA SER A 80 -18.66 42.65 -3.92
C SER A 80 -18.54 43.84 -4.89
N ARG A 81 -18.34 43.64 -6.21
CA ARG A 81 -18.14 44.75 -7.16
C ARG A 81 -19.41 45.36 -7.77
N ASN A 82 -20.59 44.77 -7.55
CA ASN A 82 -21.83 45.21 -8.24
C ASN A 82 -22.92 45.77 -7.31
N ARG A 83 -22.57 46.58 -6.30
CA ARG A 83 -23.57 47.37 -5.56
C ARG A 83 -23.54 48.85 -5.95
N GLY A 84 -24.27 49.13 -7.04
CA GLY A 84 -25.17 50.29 -7.18
C GLY A 84 -24.57 51.69 -7.15
N LYS A 85 -24.24 52.24 -8.34
CA LYS A 85 -24.53 53.66 -8.61
C LYS A 85 -26.02 53.76 -8.95
N PHE A 86 -26.84 54.28 -8.03
CA PHE A 86 -28.13 54.88 -8.37
C PHE A 86 -28.08 56.35 -7.99
N SER A 87 -28.17 57.18 -9.01
CA SER A 87 -28.33 58.64 -8.93
C SER A 87 -29.73 59.00 -8.44
N LEU A 88 -29.79 60.00 -7.56
CA LEU A 88 -30.93 60.89 -7.36
C LEU A 88 -30.39 62.33 -7.38
#